data_AF-A0AA35R267-F1
#
_entry.id   AF-A0AA35R267-F1
#
_cell.length_a   1.000
_cell.length_b   1.000
_cell.length_c   1.000
_cell.angle_alpha   90.00
_cell.angle_beta   90.00
_cell.angle_gamma   90.00
#
_symmetry.space_group_name_H-M   'P 1'
#
loop_
_entity.id
_entity.type
_entity.pdbx_description
1 polymer ?
#
loop_
_entity_poly.entity_id
_entity_poly.type
_entity_poly.pdbx_seq_one_letter_code
_entity_poly.pdbx_strand_id
1 'polypeptide(L)'
;MGLLSEGKPLTWEETRKYVELVKRTGALQFLANYNRLKDRPRDELKWGDEIEYTLVAVDDDKKRTQLHLIGPDILQGLQVPETEDPDNHSTKWRPEYASYMIEGTPGAVPYGGSAHHLNVVEANMTVRRKQLQEALKGTTTVPLCITAFPRIGCPSFTLPAYPLSPLPPASRSLFFPDEAVWSGHPRFITLTRNIRERRGEKVAMNVPIFKDTNTPSPFVEKFPTDIDGTGSVRAKPDHVYLDCMGFGMGCSCLQVTFQACDLPEARLLYDQLAVICPIMLSISAATPVVRGYLTDMDCRWNIVSGSVDDRTEEERGLKPLSESQFAIPTSRYDTIDCYISSHEYNDIPILCDPKIFQTLRDGGVDELLARHVAHLFIRDPVSLFEEKIHQNIEDDVDHFENIQSTNWQTMRFKPPPLNSTIGWRVEFRPLEVQLTDFENAAFVVFVVLLTRAILSFKLNILIPISKMQENMTRAQKRDAVRSEKFYFRKSVVPDDDKDDNEGAEPKGSHDHEYTEMSVDTIINGKDEFPGLIPLVRMYVNSIEMDVDTRCSVMQYLRLISKRASGELMTGARWIRHFLTSHPLYKQDSVVTEEMNYDLVKRMMEISEGTVPCLELTGKLLPKSVDN
;
A
#
# COMPACT_ATOMS: atom_id res chain seq x y z
N MET A 1 -7.78 -6.04 3.66
CA MET A 1 -8.70 -6.28 2.49
C MET A 1 -10.12 -5.67 2.51
N GLY A 2 -10.74 -5.44 1.34
CA GLY A 2 -12.13 -4.96 1.18
C GLY A 2 -13.19 -6.08 1.23
N LEU A 3 -14.49 -5.72 1.25
CA LEU A 3 -15.60 -6.69 1.39
C LEU A 3 -15.68 -7.67 0.20
N LEU A 4 -15.57 -8.97 0.49
CA LEU A 4 -15.78 -10.07 -0.47
C LEU A 4 -17.22 -10.59 -0.35
N SER A 5 -18.19 -9.75 -0.73
CA SER A 5 -19.59 -10.16 -0.76
C SER A 5 -19.80 -11.22 -1.83
N GLU A 6 -20.51 -12.29 -1.49
CA GLU A 6 -20.98 -13.28 -2.46
C GLU A 6 -22.14 -12.70 -3.28
N GLY A 7 -22.24 -13.11 -4.54
CA GLY A 7 -23.32 -12.70 -5.43
C GLY A 7 -22.92 -12.66 -6.91
N LYS A 8 -23.87 -12.30 -7.76
CA LYS A 8 -23.64 -12.11 -9.20
C LYS A 8 -23.06 -10.71 -9.45
N PRO A 9 -21.80 -10.60 -9.94
CA PRO A 9 -21.20 -9.29 -10.22
C PRO A 9 -21.87 -8.63 -11.43
N LEU A 10 -22.12 -7.33 -11.34
CA LEU A 10 -22.63 -6.53 -12.44
C LEU A 10 -21.50 -6.09 -13.40
N THR A 11 -21.82 -6.03 -14.69
CA THR A 11 -21.00 -5.33 -15.69
C THR A 11 -20.98 -3.82 -15.42
N TRP A 12 -20.09 -3.06 -16.09
CA TRP A 12 -20.10 -1.62 -15.96
C TRP A 12 -21.42 -1.01 -16.45
N GLU A 13 -21.96 -1.48 -17.58
CA GLU A 13 -23.23 -1.00 -18.13
C GLU A 13 -24.41 -1.17 -17.15
N GLU A 14 -24.44 -2.29 -16.43
CA GLU A 14 -25.43 -2.54 -15.38
C GLU A 14 -25.15 -1.71 -14.13
N THR A 15 -23.90 -1.65 -13.67
CA THR A 15 -23.48 -0.89 -12.47
C THR A 15 -23.79 0.59 -12.61
N ARG A 16 -23.55 1.17 -13.80
CA ARG A 16 -23.78 2.60 -14.11
C ARG A 16 -25.21 3.05 -13.78
N LYS A 17 -26.21 2.16 -13.89
CA LYS A 17 -27.62 2.46 -13.63
C LYS A 17 -27.91 2.72 -12.14
N TYR A 18 -27.04 2.24 -11.26
CA TYR A 18 -27.24 2.31 -9.81
C TYR A 18 -26.23 3.22 -9.09
N VAL A 19 -25.36 3.93 -9.81
CA VAL A 19 -24.31 4.80 -9.24
C VAL A 19 -24.88 5.79 -8.22
N GLU A 20 -25.90 6.57 -8.62
CA GLU A 20 -26.53 7.56 -7.74
C GLU A 20 -27.22 6.93 -6.53
N LEU A 21 -27.82 5.75 -6.70
CA LEU A 21 -28.43 5.00 -5.59
C LEU A 21 -27.38 4.58 -4.58
N VAL A 22 -26.29 3.94 -5.03
CA VAL A 22 -25.20 3.46 -4.18
C VAL A 22 -24.52 4.62 -3.46
N LYS A 23 -24.24 5.73 -4.17
CA LYS A 23 -23.63 6.91 -3.55
C LYS A 23 -24.53 7.50 -2.45
N ARG A 24 -25.81 7.71 -2.74
CA ARG A 24 -26.76 8.28 -1.76
C ARG A 24 -26.94 7.36 -0.55
N THR A 25 -27.20 6.07 -0.78
CA THR A 25 -27.39 5.10 0.31
C THR A 25 -26.12 4.92 1.11
N GLY A 26 -24.94 4.82 0.47
CA GLY A 26 -23.66 4.70 1.15
C GLY A 26 -23.33 5.89 2.05
N ALA A 27 -23.64 7.12 1.63
CA ALA A 27 -23.47 8.29 2.48
C ALA A 27 -24.40 8.27 3.70
N LEU A 28 -25.63 7.78 3.54
CA LEU A 28 -26.57 7.61 4.65
C LEU A 28 -26.16 6.47 5.59
N GLN A 29 -25.61 5.36 5.08
CA GLN A 29 -25.03 4.28 5.88
C GLN A 29 -23.86 4.76 6.73
N PHE A 30 -22.95 5.55 6.13
CA PHE A 30 -21.88 6.20 6.88
C PHE A 30 -22.45 7.09 7.98
N LEU A 31 -23.44 7.93 7.65
CA LEU A 31 -24.02 8.88 8.60
C LEU A 31 -24.71 8.17 9.77
N ALA A 32 -25.47 7.10 9.50
CA ALA A 32 -26.12 6.28 10.52
C ALA A 32 -25.08 5.66 11.46
N ASN A 33 -24.03 5.05 10.90
CA ASN A 33 -22.95 4.45 11.68
C ASN A 33 -22.14 5.50 12.48
N TYR A 34 -21.83 6.65 11.86
CA TYR A 34 -21.17 7.76 12.52
C TYR A 34 -21.98 8.26 13.72
N ASN A 35 -23.27 8.53 13.56
CA ASN A 35 -24.11 9.01 14.65
C ASN A 35 -24.24 8.01 15.81
N ARG A 36 -24.14 6.71 15.51
CA ARG A 36 -24.14 5.65 16.51
C ARG A 36 -22.85 5.59 17.32
N LEU A 37 -21.70 5.95 16.74
CA LEU A 37 -20.38 5.62 17.29
C LEU A 37 -19.40 6.81 17.43
N LYS A 38 -19.78 8.03 17.03
CA LYS A 38 -18.92 9.22 17.12
C LYS A 38 -18.50 9.56 18.56
N ASP A 39 -19.37 9.30 19.53
CA ASP A 39 -19.14 9.60 20.95
C ASP A 39 -18.55 8.41 21.72
N ARG A 40 -18.17 7.32 21.02
CA ARG A 40 -17.57 6.12 21.62
C ARG A 40 -16.18 6.44 22.20
N PRO A 41 -15.98 6.34 23.53
CA PRO A 41 -14.69 6.63 24.13
C PRO A 41 -13.99 5.36 24.64
N ARG A 42 -12.70 5.49 24.97
CA ARG A 42 -11.93 4.51 25.76
C ARG A 42 -11.74 3.14 25.10
N ASP A 43 -11.61 3.11 23.77
CA ASP A 43 -11.07 1.94 23.12
C ASP A 43 -9.58 1.78 23.48
N GLU A 44 -9.13 0.53 23.56
CA GLU A 44 -7.71 0.21 23.77
C GLU A 44 -6.98 0.16 22.43
N LEU A 45 -5.66 0.40 22.47
CA LEU A 45 -4.81 0.16 21.31
C LEU A 45 -4.87 -1.33 20.93
N LYS A 46 -5.44 -1.58 19.76
CA LYS A 46 -5.34 -2.84 19.03
C LYS A 46 -4.70 -2.57 17.69
N TRP A 47 -3.87 -3.48 17.20
CA TRP A 47 -3.19 -3.29 15.92
C TRP A 47 -2.83 -4.62 15.28
N GLY A 48 -2.52 -4.58 14.00
CA GLY A 48 -2.13 -5.75 13.23
C GLY A 48 -1.49 -5.35 11.91
N ASP A 49 -0.61 -6.20 11.41
CA ASP A 49 -0.03 -6.08 10.09
C ASP A 49 -0.80 -6.92 9.05
N GLU A 50 -0.78 -6.46 7.80
CA GLU A 50 -1.18 -7.24 6.63
C GLU A 50 0.07 -7.39 5.75
N ILE A 51 0.50 -8.64 5.52
CA ILE A 51 1.67 -8.96 4.68
C ILE A 51 1.23 -9.80 3.50
N GLU A 52 1.64 -9.37 2.30
CA GLU A 52 1.29 -10.04 1.05
C GLU A 52 2.48 -10.89 0.55
N TYR A 53 2.19 -12.14 0.17
CA TYR A 53 3.14 -13.12 -0.33
C TYR A 53 2.91 -13.36 -1.82
N THR A 54 4.00 -13.48 -2.57
CA THR A 54 4.01 -13.89 -3.98
C THR A 54 4.46 -15.35 -4.08
N LEU A 55 3.68 -16.19 -4.77
CA LEU A 55 3.95 -17.60 -5.00
C LEU A 55 4.77 -17.78 -6.28
N VAL A 56 6.01 -18.25 -6.15
CA VAL A 56 6.95 -18.38 -7.26
C VAL A 56 7.33 -19.83 -7.45
N ALA A 57 7.02 -20.39 -8.62
CA ALA A 57 7.53 -21.69 -9.05
C ALA A 57 8.99 -21.56 -9.53
N VAL A 58 9.82 -22.51 -9.12
CA VAL A 58 11.25 -22.57 -9.43
C VAL A 58 11.54 -23.84 -10.22
N ASP A 59 12.10 -23.68 -11.42
CA ASP A 59 12.55 -24.76 -12.29
C ASP A 59 14.08 -24.68 -12.41
N ASP A 60 14.78 -25.44 -11.57
CA ASP A 60 16.25 -25.45 -11.50
C ASP A 60 16.87 -26.01 -12.80
N ASP A 61 16.20 -26.96 -13.48
CA ASP A 61 16.68 -27.58 -14.71
C ASP A 61 16.68 -26.57 -15.88
N LYS A 62 15.63 -25.74 -15.96
CA LYS A 62 15.51 -24.70 -16.99
C LYS A 62 16.08 -23.35 -16.56
N LYS A 63 16.55 -23.22 -15.30
CA LYS A 63 16.94 -21.95 -14.68
C LYS A 63 15.88 -20.86 -14.88
N ARG A 64 14.64 -21.20 -14.53
CA ARG A 64 13.47 -20.36 -14.76
C ARG A 64 12.66 -20.24 -13.50
N THR A 65 12.07 -19.08 -13.30
CA THR A 65 11.06 -18.85 -12.26
C THR A 65 9.82 -18.20 -12.84
N GLN A 66 8.65 -18.62 -12.38
CA GLN A 66 7.36 -18.16 -12.87
C GLN A 66 6.42 -17.90 -11.69
N LEU A 67 5.46 -17.00 -11.86
CA LEU A 67 4.39 -16.79 -10.89
C LEU A 67 3.41 -17.97 -10.94
N HIS A 68 3.28 -18.71 -9.84
CA HIS A 68 2.43 -19.89 -9.81
C HIS A 68 1.00 -19.53 -9.42
N LEU A 69 0.05 -19.80 -10.31
CA LEU A 69 -1.37 -19.47 -10.16
C LEU A 69 -2.13 -20.45 -9.25
N ILE A 70 -1.47 -20.92 -8.18
CA ILE A 70 -1.96 -21.95 -7.27
C ILE A 70 -2.65 -21.39 -6.01
N GLY A 71 -2.63 -20.06 -5.83
CA GLY A 71 -3.18 -19.38 -4.65
C GLY A 71 -4.59 -19.82 -4.27
N PRO A 72 -5.56 -19.91 -5.20
CA PRO A 72 -6.92 -20.37 -4.90
C PRO A 72 -7.00 -21.76 -4.26
N ASP A 73 -6.15 -22.69 -4.69
CA ASP A 73 -6.14 -24.06 -4.16
C ASP A 73 -5.49 -24.11 -2.76
N ILE A 74 -4.40 -23.36 -2.58
CA ILE A 74 -3.65 -23.31 -1.31
C ILE A 74 -4.44 -22.59 -0.22
N LEU A 75 -5.13 -21.51 -0.56
CA LEU A 75 -5.84 -20.68 0.41
C LEU A 75 -6.93 -21.45 1.17
N GLN A 76 -7.64 -22.37 0.49
CA GLN A 76 -8.69 -23.18 1.13
C GLN A 76 -8.14 -23.98 2.31
N GLY A 77 -6.98 -24.61 2.14
CA GLY A 77 -6.33 -25.36 3.22
C GLY A 77 -5.85 -24.48 4.37
N LEU A 78 -5.35 -23.29 4.07
CA LEU A 78 -4.88 -22.32 5.07
C LEU A 78 -6.01 -21.73 5.92
N GLN A 79 -7.24 -21.71 5.41
CA GLN A 79 -8.43 -21.18 6.10
C GLN A 79 -9.14 -22.22 6.99
N VAL A 80 -8.75 -23.50 6.93
CA VAL A 80 -9.33 -24.56 7.77
C VAL A 80 -9.26 -24.22 9.27
N PRO A 81 -8.09 -23.80 9.84
CA PRO A 81 -8.02 -23.47 11.26
C PRO A 81 -8.95 -22.32 11.67
N GLU A 82 -9.19 -21.34 10.78
CA GLU A 82 -10.12 -20.23 11.05
C GLU A 82 -11.58 -20.70 11.12
N THR A 83 -11.91 -21.77 10.40
CA THR A 83 -13.26 -22.34 10.37
C THR A 83 -13.50 -23.30 11.53
N GLU A 84 -12.48 -24.07 11.91
CA GLU A 84 -12.56 -25.06 12.98
C GLU A 84 -12.44 -24.43 14.39
N ASP A 85 -11.61 -23.40 14.55
CA ASP A 85 -11.42 -22.68 15.82
C ASP A 85 -11.38 -21.15 15.60
N PRO A 86 -12.54 -20.51 15.33
CA PRO A 86 -12.61 -19.09 14.96
C PRO A 86 -12.10 -18.11 16.02
N ASP A 87 -12.04 -18.54 17.28
CA ASP A 87 -11.68 -17.68 18.41
C ASP A 87 -10.20 -17.82 18.83
N ASN A 88 -9.50 -18.87 18.37
CA ASN A 88 -8.18 -19.22 18.90
C ASN A 88 -7.17 -19.71 17.83
N HIS A 89 -7.36 -19.29 16.59
CA HIS A 89 -6.35 -19.43 15.54
C HIS A 89 -5.27 -18.33 15.58
N SER A 90 -4.02 -18.67 15.28
CA SER A 90 -2.86 -17.76 15.39
C SER A 90 -2.58 -16.92 14.14
N THR A 91 -3.20 -17.26 13.02
CA THR A 91 -2.98 -16.67 11.68
C THR A 91 -4.29 -16.56 10.91
N LYS A 92 -4.39 -15.56 10.03
CA LYS A 92 -5.53 -15.32 9.14
C LYS A 92 -5.04 -15.18 7.71
N TRP A 93 -5.75 -15.79 6.76
CA TRP A 93 -5.36 -15.86 5.36
C TRP A 93 -6.48 -15.38 4.43
N ARG A 94 -6.16 -14.51 3.49
CA ARG A 94 -7.14 -13.86 2.61
C ARG A 94 -6.64 -13.85 1.16
N PRO A 95 -7.55 -13.83 0.16
CA PRO A 95 -7.17 -13.82 -1.25
C PRO A 95 -6.80 -12.42 -1.73
N GLU A 96 -5.70 -12.25 -2.45
CA GLU A 96 -5.39 -10.96 -3.09
C GLU A 96 -5.80 -10.92 -4.57
N TYR A 97 -5.56 -9.78 -5.26
CA TYR A 97 -5.97 -9.59 -6.65
C TYR A 97 -5.54 -10.71 -7.61
N ALA A 98 -4.33 -11.23 -7.44
CA ALA A 98 -3.75 -12.20 -8.36
C ALA A 98 -3.77 -13.63 -7.81
N SER A 99 -3.95 -14.62 -8.68
CA SER A 99 -3.93 -16.06 -8.32
C SER A 99 -2.57 -16.56 -7.83
N TYR A 100 -1.52 -15.75 -7.93
CA TYR A 100 -0.19 -16.02 -7.36
C TYR A 100 0.06 -15.26 -6.05
N MET A 101 -0.95 -14.62 -5.46
CA MET A 101 -0.82 -13.86 -4.22
C MET A 101 -1.69 -14.42 -3.09
N ILE A 102 -1.18 -14.34 -1.88
CA ILE A 102 -1.92 -14.64 -0.64
C ILE A 102 -1.55 -13.57 0.39
N GLU A 103 -2.55 -13.03 1.11
CA GLU A 103 -2.35 -12.11 2.24
C GLU A 103 -2.43 -12.88 3.57
N GLY A 104 -1.47 -12.63 4.46
CA GLY A 104 -1.47 -13.15 5.83
C GLY A 104 -1.58 -12.03 6.86
N THR A 105 -2.37 -12.24 7.90
CA THR A 105 -2.52 -11.33 9.05
C THR A 105 -2.42 -12.12 10.38
N PRO A 106 -2.17 -11.45 11.51
CA PRO A 106 -2.32 -12.08 12.83
C PRO A 106 -3.73 -12.68 12.99
N GLY A 107 -3.85 -13.75 13.76
CA GLY A 107 -5.04 -14.60 13.83
C GLY A 107 -6.29 -13.98 14.47
N ALA A 108 -6.99 -14.76 15.30
CA ALA A 108 -8.27 -14.37 15.90
C ALA A 108 -8.17 -13.00 16.61
N VAL A 109 -7.08 -12.79 17.37
CA VAL A 109 -6.87 -11.64 18.23
C VAL A 109 -5.80 -10.70 17.62
N PRO A 110 -6.10 -9.40 17.42
CA PRO A 110 -5.08 -8.42 17.04
C PRO A 110 -4.08 -8.22 18.18
N TYR A 111 -2.90 -7.70 17.87
CA TYR A 111 -1.95 -7.27 18.89
C TYR A 111 -2.57 -6.17 19.76
N GLY A 112 -2.36 -6.24 21.07
CA GLY A 112 -2.78 -5.21 22.04
C GLY A 112 -1.67 -4.23 22.42
N GLY A 113 -1.95 -3.33 23.36
CA GLY A 113 -1.03 -2.28 23.81
C GLY A 113 0.14 -2.70 24.71
N SER A 114 0.24 -3.97 25.11
CA SER A 114 1.38 -4.48 25.89
C SER A 114 2.68 -4.44 25.10
N ALA A 115 3.78 -4.02 25.73
CA ALA A 115 5.10 -3.98 25.10
C ALA A 115 5.55 -5.35 24.59
N HIS A 116 5.13 -6.45 25.24
CA HIS A 116 5.43 -7.81 24.79
C HIS A 116 4.97 -8.08 23.35
N HIS A 117 3.86 -7.47 22.90
CA HIS A 117 3.39 -7.68 21.53
C HIS A 117 4.31 -7.07 20.47
N LEU A 118 5.20 -6.13 20.81
CA LEU A 118 6.23 -5.64 19.89
C LEU A 118 7.24 -6.74 19.53
N ASN A 119 7.36 -7.77 20.38
CA ASN A 119 8.32 -8.85 20.25
C ASN A 119 7.75 -10.09 19.54
N VAL A 120 6.44 -10.17 19.35
CA VAL A 120 5.77 -11.34 18.74
C VAL A 120 5.46 -11.16 17.26
N VAL A 121 5.65 -9.95 16.71
CA VAL A 121 5.35 -9.64 15.29
C VAL A 121 6.16 -10.53 14.35
N GLU A 122 7.49 -10.53 14.50
CA GLU A 122 8.40 -11.35 13.69
C GLU A 122 8.09 -12.83 13.85
N ALA A 123 7.88 -13.30 15.08
CA ALA A 123 7.52 -14.70 15.34
C ALA A 123 6.21 -15.10 14.63
N ASN A 124 5.19 -14.24 14.64
CA ASN A 124 3.93 -14.50 13.95
C ASN A 124 4.08 -14.46 12.42
N MET A 125 4.89 -13.55 11.87
CA MET A 125 5.23 -13.55 10.44
C MET A 125 5.94 -14.86 10.05
N THR A 126 6.89 -15.32 10.86
CA THR A 126 7.57 -16.60 10.65
C THR A 126 6.63 -17.79 10.73
N VAL A 127 5.66 -17.80 11.65
CA VAL A 127 4.61 -18.83 11.69
C VAL A 127 3.79 -18.82 10.41
N ARG A 128 3.35 -17.65 9.94
CA ARG A 128 2.63 -17.50 8.66
C ARG A 128 3.43 -18.05 7.49
N ARG A 129 4.71 -17.65 7.35
CA ARG A 129 5.60 -18.17 6.30
C ARG A 129 5.75 -19.69 6.35
N LYS A 130 5.97 -20.26 7.54
CA LYS A 130 6.10 -21.72 7.72
C LYS A 130 4.83 -22.48 7.36
N GLN A 131 3.66 -21.98 7.75
CA GLN A 131 2.38 -22.58 7.37
C GLN A 131 2.19 -22.57 5.85
N LEU A 132 2.51 -21.45 5.20
CA LEU A 132 2.41 -21.35 3.74
C LEU A 132 3.42 -22.27 3.04
N GLN A 133 4.65 -22.39 3.54
CA GLN A 133 5.65 -23.33 3.05
C GLN A 133 5.17 -24.79 3.19
N GLU A 134 4.58 -25.17 4.32
CA GLU A 134 4.05 -26.53 4.51
C GLU A 134 2.85 -26.78 3.59
N ALA A 135 1.98 -25.80 3.37
CA ALA A 135 0.86 -25.92 2.42
C ALA A 135 1.34 -26.09 0.96
N LEU A 136 2.52 -25.55 0.63
CA LEU A 136 3.15 -25.66 -0.70
C LEU A 136 4.03 -26.91 -0.86
N LYS A 137 4.16 -27.74 0.17
CA LYS A 137 5.02 -28.92 0.15
C LYS A 137 4.58 -29.92 -0.93
N GLY A 138 5.57 -30.43 -1.65
CA GLY A 138 5.33 -31.31 -2.81
C GLY A 138 5.12 -30.56 -4.12
N THR A 139 5.12 -29.22 -4.11
CA THR A 139 5.19 -28.38 -5.31
C THR A 139 6.62 -27.85 -5.53
N THR A 140 6.89 -27.26 -6.69
CA THR A 140 8.14 -26.52 -6.97
C THR A 140 8.06 -25.05 -6.54
N THR A 141 7.11 -24.72 -5.66
CA THR A 141 6.71 -23.33 -5.38
C THR A 141 7.17 -22.89 -4.03
N VAL A 142 7.61 -21.63 -3.97
CA VAL A 142 8.04 -20.99 -2.73
C VAL A 142 7.29 -19.68 -2.52
N PRO A 143 6.95 -19.35 -1.27
CA PRO A 143 6.35 -18.06 -0.94
C PRO A 143 7.44 -17.02 -0.67
N LEU A 144 7.39 -15.90 -1.40
CA LEU A 144 8.32 -14.80 -1.23
C LEU A 144 7.59 -13.50 -0.89
N CYS A 145 8.15 -12.74 0.04
CA CYS A 145 7.71 -11.38 0.32
C CYS A 145 8.47 -10.41 -0.61
N ILE A 146 8.03 -10.33 -1.86
CA ILE A 146 8.60 -9.44 -2.86
C ILE A 146 7.53 -8.47 -3.33
N THR A 147 7.87 -7.18 -3.43
CA THR A 147 6.90 -6.16 -3.83
C THR A 147 6.45 -6.35 -5.27
N ALA A 148 7.36 -6.58 -6.21
CA ALA A 148 7.01 -6.82 -7.60
C ALA A 148 7.85 -7.95 -8.17
N PHE A 149 7.22 -8.88 -8.88
CA PHE A 149 7.94 -9.91 -9.61
C PHE A 149 8.65 -9.27 -10.83
N PRO A 150 10.00 -9.35 -10.94
CA PRO A 150 10.74 -8.51 -11.89
C PRO A 150 10.35 -8.70 -13.36
N ARG A 151 9.92 -9.92 -13.73
CA ARG A 151 9.52 -10.29 -15.09
C ARG A 151 8.00 -10.46 -15.28
N ILE A 152 7.17 -9.86 -14.42
CA ILE A 152 5.71 -9.85 -14.58
C ILE A 152 5.33 -9.33 -15.98
N GLY A 153 4.45 -10.03 -16.70
CA GLY A 153 4.08 -9.66 -18.08
C GLY A 153 5.12 -9.96 -19.17
N CYS A 154 6.27 -10.57 -18.85
CA CYS A 154 7.15 -11.16 -19.86
C CYS A 154 6.56 -12.45 -20.45
N PRO A 155 7.02 -12.92 -21.62
CA PRO A 155 6.58 -14.21 -22.17
C PRO A 155 6.70 -15.34 -21.14
N SER A 156 5.61 -16.11 -20.98
CA SER A 156 5.53 -17.25 -20.07
C SER A 156 5.84 -16.93 -18.59
N PHE A 157 5.54 -15.71 -18.11
CA PHE A 157 5.82 -15.35 -16.71
C PHE A 157 4.95 -16.09 -15.68
N THR A 158 3.88 -16.79 -16.09
CA THR A 158 2.99 -17.56 -15.20
C THR A 158 3.18 -19.07 -15.35
N LEU A 159 2.89 -19.82 -14.29
CA LEU A 159 2.72 -21.27 -14.30
C LEU A 159 1.27 -21.61 -13.87
N PRO A 160 0.48 -22.33 -14.69
CA PRO A 160 0.76 -22.63 -16.09
C PRO A 160 0.85 -21.37 -16.96
N ALA A 161 1.52 -21.49 -18.11
CA ALA A 161 1.60 -20.42 -19.08
C ALA A 161 0.28 -20.36 -19.88
N TYR A 162 -0.30 -19.16 -19.98
CA TYR A 162 -1.52 -18.94 -20.76
C TYR A 162 -1.20 -18.09 -22.00
N PRO A 163 -1.83 -18.41 -23.16
CA PRO A 163 -1.79 -17.51 -24.29
C PRO A 163 -2.54 -16.22 -23.96
N LEU A 164 -2.09 -15.10 -24.52
CA LEU A 164 -2.84 -13.86 -24.45
C LEU A 164 -4.11 -14.03 -25.29
N SER A 165 -5.25 -14.17 -24.62
CA SER A 165 -6.46 -14.77 -25.18
C SER A 165 -7.19 -13.85 -26.19
N PRO A 166 -7.66 -14.37 -27.35
CA PRO A 166 -8.65 -13.70 -28.18
C PRO A 166 -10.09 -14.00 -27.71
N LEU A 167 -10.70 -12.99 -27.08
CA LEU A 167 -12.14 -12.61 -27.00
C LEU A 167 -13.13 -13.26 -25.99
N PRO A 168 -13.92 -12.42 -25.27
CA PRO A 168 -13.62 -11.06 -24.80
C PRO A 168 -12.97 -11.10 -23.40
N PRO A 169 -11.65 -10.91 -23.29
CA PRO A 169 -10.95 -10.85 -22.01
C PRO A 169 -11.36 -9.60 -21.21
N ALA A 170 -11.38 -9.75 -19.89
CA ALA A 170 -11.62 -8.69 -18.91
C ALA A 170 -10.57 -7.58 -18.99
N SER A 171 -9.26 -7.90 -19.03
CA SER A 171 -8.20 -6.90 -19.08
C SER A 171 -7.90 -6.37 -20.49
N ARG A 172 -7.96 -7.25 -21.51
CA ARG A 172 -7.45 -7.00 -22.88
C ARG A 172 -5.97 -6.59 -22.93
N SER A 173 -5.19 -7.01 -21.93
CA SER A 173 -3.77 -6.65 -21.83
C SER A 173 -2.93 -7.29 -22.95
N LEU A 174 -1.88 -6.57 -23.37
CA LEU A 174 -0.85 -7.09 -24.27
C LEU A 174 0.15 -8.04 -23.60
N PHE A 175 0.12 -8.15 -22.27
CA PHE A 175 1.19 -8.79 -21.51
C PHE A 175 0.66 -9.72 -20.41
N PHE A 176 -0.51 -9.44 -19.87
CA PHE A 176 -1.03 -10.08 -18.66
C PHE A 176 -2.27 -10.93 -18.97
N PRO A 177 -2.22 -12.27 -18.83
CA PRO A 177 -3.37 -13.13 -19.03
C PRO A 177 -4.39 -12.95 -17.89
N ASP A 178 -5.69 -13.01 -18.22
CA ASP A 178 -6.76 -12.86 -17.22
C ASP A 178 -6.78 -14.02 -16.22
N GLU A 179 -6.26 -15.18 -16.60
CA GLU A 179 -6.11 -16.35 -15.73
C GLU A 179 -5.17 -16.09 -14.54
N ALA A 180 -4.32 -15.06 -14.63
CA ALA A 180 -3.48 -14.63 -13.51
C ALA A 180 -4.25 -13.80 -12.47
N VAL A 181 -5.46 -13.31 -12.79
CA VAL A 181 -6.36 -12.69 -11.82
C VAL A 181 -6.99 -13.78 -10.95
N TRP A 182 -7.15 -13.50 -9.66
CA TRP A 182 -7.70 -14.44 -8.67
C TRP A 182 -9.02 -15.05 -9.15
N SER A 183 -9.03 -16.37 -9.35
CA SER A 183 -10.18 -17.11 -9.88
C SER A 183 -11.21 -17.50 -8.82
N GLY A 184 -10.82 -17.55 -7.54
CA GLY A 184 -11.69 -17.98 -6.45
C GLY A 184 -12.77 -16.99 -6.03
N HIS A 185 -12.80 -15.77 -6.60
CA HIS A 185 -13.83 -14.78 -6.29
C HIS A 185 -14.08 -13.81 -7.47
N PRO A 186 -15.34 -13.58 -7.88
CA PRO A 186 -15.67 -12.77 -9.06
C PRO A 186 -15.31 -11.27 -8.98
N ARG A 187 -15.07 -10.75 -7.77
CA ARG A 187 -14.74 -9.34 -7.51
C ARG A 187 -13.55 -8.86 -8.36
N PHE A 188 -12.44 -9.60 -8.39
CA PHE A 188 -11.18 -9.11 -8.96
C PHE A 188 -11.23 -8.99 -10.49
N ILE A 189 -11.79 -10.00 -11.16
CA ILE A 189 -11.98 -9.96 -12.61
C ILE A 189 -13.04 -8.92 -13.00
N THR A 190 -14.06 -8.73 -12.16
CA THR A 190 -15.08 -7.68 -12.34
C THR A 190 -14.48 -6.28 -12.23
N LEU A 191 -13.65 -6.02 -11.21
CA LEU A 191 -12.92 -4.75 -11.06
C LEU A 191 -12.07 -4.47 -12.29
N THR A 192 -11.31 -5.46 -12.76
CA THR A 192 -10.45 -5.34 -13.96
C THR A 192 -11.26 -4.91 -15.19
N ARG A 193 -12.39 -5.58 -15.43
CA ARG A 193 -13.28 -5.27 -16.55
C ARG A 193 -13.94 -3.89 -16.39
N ASN A 194 -14.56 -3.64 -15.24
CA ASN A 194 -15.39 -2.46 -15.03
C ASN A 194 -14.56 -1.17 -14.96
N ILE A 195 -13.33 -1.21 -14.42
CA ILE A 195 -12.41 -0.06 -14.46
C ILE A 195 -12.06 0.29 -15.92
N ARG A 196 -11.69 -0.70 -16.74
CA ARG A 196 -11.39 -0.49 -18.17
C ARG A 196 -12.61 0.06 -18.92
N GLU A 197 -13.79 -0.49 -18.67
CA GLU A 197 -15.03 -0.07 -19.35
C GLU A 197 -15.50 1.31 -18.92
N ARG A 198 -15.40 1.64 -17.62
CA ARG A 198 -15.65 2.99 -17.10
C ARG A 198 -14.70 4.01 -17.71
N ARG A 199 -13.40 3.69 -17.73
CA ARG A 199 -12.35 4.54 -18.29
C ARG A 199 -12.56 4.79 -19.80
N GLY A 200 -13.18 3.83 -20.50
CA GLY A 200 -13.35 3.83 -21.96
C GLY A 200 -12.10 3.36 -22.72
N GLU A 201 -11.02 3.03 -22.00
CA GLU A 201 -9.74 2.57 -22.53
C GLU A 201 -9.02 1.72 -21.47
N LYS A 202 -7.95 1.01 -21.86
CA LYS A 202 -7.09 0.33 -20.88
C LYS A 202 -6.48 1.33 -19.90
N VAL A 203 -6.10 0.86 -18.72
CA VAL A 203 -5.13 1.63 -17.91
C VAL A 203 -3.79 1.75 -18.67
N ALA A 204 -2.99 2.76 -18.34
CA ALA A 204 -1.68 2.96 -18.95
C ALA A 204 -0.72 3.56 -17.94
N MET A 205 0.32 2.80 -17.61
CA MET A 205 1.41 3.25 -16.75
C MET A 205 2.68 3.27 -17.59
N ASN A 206 3.33 4.43 -17.63
CA ASN A 206 4.60 4.63 -18.31
C ASN A 206 5.66 4.84 -17.24
N VAL A 207 6.49 3.82 -17.01
CA VAL A 207 7.51 3.79 -15.97
C VAL A 207 8.86 4.17 -16.59
N PRO A 208 9.56 5.22 -16.09
CA PRO A 208 10.84 5.62 -16.66
C PRO A 208 11.84 4.47 -16.69
N ILE A 209 12.45 4.20 -17.84
CA ILE A 209 13.47 3.16 -17.96
C ILE A 209 14.78 3.62 -17.32
N PHE A 210 15.48 2.71 -16.64
CA PHE A 210 16.86 2.97 -16.22
C PHE A 210 17.73 3.15 -17.46
N LYS A 211 18.45 4.26 -17.57
CA LYS A 211 19.36 4.53 -18.69
C LYS A 211 20.79 4.13 -18.32
N ASP A 212 21.17 2.91 -18.68
CA ASP A 212 22.54 2.42 -18.60
C ASP A 212 23.25 2.61 -19.96
N THR A 213 24.52 2.22 -20.03
CA THR A 213 25.47 2.49 -21.12
C THR A 213 24.95 2.02 -22.49
N ASN A 214 24.32 0.85 -22.54
CA ASN A 214 23.77 0.24 -23.75
C ASN A 214 22.24 0.30 -23.82
N THR A 215 21.58 1.00 -22.89
CA THR A 215 20.13 1.24 -23.00
C THR A 215 19.87 2.15 -24.19
N PRO A 216 19.00 1.77 -25.14
CA PRO A 216 18.65 2.65 -26.24
C PRO A 216 18.13 4.00 -25.73
N SER A 217 18.55 5.11 -26.35
CA SER A 217 18.01 6.44 -26.05
C SER A 217 17.68 7.18 -27.36
N PRO A 218 16.39 7.38 -27.69
CA PRO A 218 15.24 6.99 -26.87
C PRO A 218 15.04 5.47 -26.80
N PHE A 219 14.64 4.96 -25.64
CA PHE A 219 14.09 3.61 -25.54
C PHE A 219 12.68 3.62 -26.14
N VAL A 220 12.45 2.78 -27.14
CA VAL A 220 11.18 2.70 -27.86
C VAL A 220 10.68 1.27 -27.85
N GLU A 221 9.50 1.10 -27.28
CA GLU A 221 8.79 -0.15 -27.18
C GLU A 221 8.33 -0.66 -28.55
N LYS A 222 8.23 -1.98 -28.69
CA LYS A 222 7.69 -2.62 -29.90
C LYS A 222 6.60 -3.62 -29.50
N PHE A 223 5.41 -3.45 -30.07
CA PHE A 223 4.25 -4.29 -29.77
C PHE A 223 3.76 -5.01 -31.03
N PRO A 224 4.42 -6.10 -31.47
CA PRO A 224 4.04 -6.81 -32.68
C PRO A 224 2.64 -7.45 -32.61
N THR A 225 2.09 -7.60 -31.39
CA THR A 225 0.78 -8.21 -31.10
C THR A 225 -0.31 -7.19 -30.74
N ASP A 226 -0.05 -5.88 -30.91
CA ASP A 226 -0.98 -4.78 -30.60
C ASP A 226 -2.01 -4.58 -31.72
N ILE A 227 -2.94 -5.54 -31.83
CA ILE A 227 -3.93 -5.61 -32.92
C ILE A 227 -4.83 -4.35 -32.95
N ASP A 228 -5.14 -3.76 -31.79
CA ASP A 228 -5.96 -2.55 -31.69
C ASP A 228 -5.15 -1.24 -31.72
N GLY A 229 -3.81 -1.32 -31.78
CA GLY A 229 -2.90 -0.18 -31.82
C GLY A 229 -2.85 0.67 -30.54
N THR A 230 -3.57 0.28 -29.48
CA THR A 230 -3.73 1.10 -28.28
C THR A 230 -2.44 1.20 -27.46
N GLY A 231 -1.63 0.14 -27.43
CA GLY A 231 -0.35 0.15 -26.74
C GLY A 231 0.64 1.10 -27.41
N SER A 232 0.72 1.02 -28.74
CA SER A 232 1.66 1.81 -29.57
C SER A 232 1.41 3.31 -29.49
N VAL A 233 0.16 3.74 -29.32
CA VAL A 233 -0.21 5.16 -29.17
C VAL A 233 0.08 5.70 -27.78
N ARG A 234 0.03 4.85 -26.74
CA ARG A 234 0.05 5.28 -25.33
C ARG A 234 1.39 5.05 -24.62
N ALA A 235 2.25 4.21 -25.19
CA ALA A 235 3.62 4.06 -24.75
C ALA A 235 4.42 5.34 -25.03
N LYS A 236 5.21 5.77 -24.04
CA LYS A 236 6.09 6.94 -24.16
C LYS A 236 7.53 6.52 -24.46
N PRO A 237 8.29 7.26 -25.27
CA PRO A 237 9.74 7.09 -25.36
C PRO A 237 10.39 7.17 -23.98
N ASP A 238 11.47 6.40 -23.75
CA ASP A 238 12.19 6.32 -22.47
C ASP A 238 11.36 5.76 -21.29
N HIS A 239 10.27 5.04 -21.59
CA HIS A 239 9.44 4.41 -20.56
C HIS A 239 9.11 2.95 -20.91
N VAL A 240 9.00 2.13 -19.87
CA VAL A 240 8.40 0.80 -19.89
C VAL A 240 6.88 0.97 -19.72
N TYR A 241 6.12 0.49 -20.68
CA TYR A 241 4.67 0.57 -20.77
C TYR A 241 3.99 -0.63 -20.11
N LEU A 242 2.96 -0.36 -19.31
CA LEU A 242 2.16 -1.35 -18.60
C LEU A 242 0.68 -1.02 -18.82
N ASP A 243 -0.17 -2.02 -19.08
CA ASP A 243 -1.54 -1.80 -19.57
C ASP A 243 -2.63 -2.61 -18.85
N CYS A 244 -2.32 -3.15 -17.68
CA CYS A 244 -3.21 -4.03 -16.91
C CYS A 244 -3.21 -3.70 -15.42
N MET A 245 -4.37 -3.88 -14.77
CA MET A 245 -4.53 -3.79 -13.32
C MET A 245 -3.55 -4.72 -12.58
N GLY A 246 -3.27 -5.90 -13.13
CA GLY A 246 -2.33 -6.86 -12.55
C GLY A 246 -0.88 -6.42 -12.47
N PHE A 247 -0.46 -5.39 -13.20
CA PHE A 247 0.89 -4.82 -13.00
C PHE A 247 1.02 -4.03 -11.70
N GLY A 248 -0.08 -3.50 -11.17
CA GLY A 248 -0.09 -2.76 -9.92
C GLY A 248 -0.68 -3.58 -8.78
N MET A 249 -1.93 -4.03 -8.90
CA MET A 249 -2.58 -4.85 -7.87
C MET A 249 -2.00 -6.27 -7.77
N GLY A 250 -1.18 -6.70 -8.74
CA GLY A 250 -0.33 -7.90 -8.62
C GLY A 250 1.01 -7.66 -7.90
N CYS A 251 1.25 -6.44 -7.39
CA CYS A 251 2.34 -6.15 -6.47
C CYS A 251 1.91 -6.43 -5.03
N SER A 252 2.87 -6.80 -4.19
CA SER A 252 2.68 -7.04 -2.76
C SER A 252 3.05 -5.81 -1.91
N CYS A 253 2.47 -5.66 -0.73
CA CYS A 253 2.84 -4.63 0.23
C CYS A 253 2.77 -5.06 1.69
N LEU A 254 3.22 -4.15 2.56
CA LEU A 254 3.08 -4.24 4.01
C LEU A 254 2.14 -3.14 4.46
N GLN A 255 1.11 -3.50 5.21
CA GLN A 255 0.13 -2.54 5.74
C GLN A 255 0.04 -2.70 7.26
N VAL A 256 -0.25 -1.61 7.98
CA VAL A 256 -0.43 -1.65 9.44
C VAL A 256 -1.71 -0.93 9.79
N THR A 257 -2.65 -1.65 10.41
CA THR A 257 -3.89 -1.06 10.93
C THR A 257 -3.77 -0.95 12.45
N PHE A 258 -4.19 0.18 13.01
CA PHE A 258 -4.32 0.35 14.45
C PHE A 258 -5.64 1.05 14.80
N GLN A 259 -6.19 0.62 15.92
CA GLN A 259 -7.37 1.16 16.58
C GLN A 259 -6.93 2.27 17.53
N ALA A 260 -7.55 3.42 17.37
CA ALA A 260 -7.38 4.55 18.26
C ALA A 260 -8.34 4.45 19.46
N CYS A 261 -8.10 5.23 20.51
CA CYS A 261 -8.97 5.23 21.68
C CYS A 261 -10.35 5.85 21.47
N ASP A 262 -10.47 6.75 20.48
CA ASP A 262 -11.69 7.43 20.06
C ASP A 262 -11.54 8.04 18.65
N LEU A 263 -12.59 8.71 18.19
CA LEU A 263 -12.62 9.40 16.89
C LEU A 263 -11.57 10.54 16.80
N PRO A 264 -11.41 11.45 17.78
CA PRO A 264 -10.35 12.46 17.77
C PRO A 264 -8.94 11.90 17.62
N GLU A 265 -8.56 10.87 18.39
CA GLU A 265 -7.25 10.24 18.29
C GLU A 265 -7.06 9.59 16.91
N ALA A 266 -8.08 8.94 16.36
CA ALA A 266 -8.02 8.36 15.00
C ALA A 266 -7.73 9.44 13.94
N ARG A 267 -8.42 10.59 14.03
CA ARG A 267 -8.21 11.71 13.09
C ARG A 267 -6.81 12.31 13.23
N LEU A 268 -6.34 12.50 14.47
CA LEU A 268 -4.99 12.99 14.74
C LEU A 268 -3.93 12.05 14.13
N LEU A 269 -4.03 10.74 14.37
CA LEU A 269 -3.07 9.78 13.84
C LEU A 269 -3.14 9.66 12.32
N TYR A 270 -4.33 9.76 11.71
CA TYR A 270 -4.48 9.81 10.25
C TYR A 270 -3.63 10.94 9.65
N ASP A 271 -3.75 12.15 10.21
CA ASP A 271 -3.06 13.34 9.70
C ASP A 271 -1.56 13.26 9.91
N GLN A 272 -1.13 12.97 11.14
CA GLN A 272 0.28 12.96 11.51
C GLN A 272 1.06 11.92 10.71
N LEU A 273 0.48 10.74 10.49
CA LEU A 273 1.14 9.66 9.76
C LEU A 273 1.14 9.85 8.25
N ALA A 274 0.24 10.66 7.69
CA ALA A 274 0.27 10.98 6.27
C ALA A 274 1.59 11.68 5.86
N VAL A 275 2.17 12.51 6.73
CA VAL A 275 3.49 13.14 6.50
C VAL A 275 4.62 12.11 6.53
N ILE A 276 4.43 11.02 7.28
CA ILE A 276 5.40 9.93 7.40
C ILE A 276 5.37 8.99 6.19
N CYS A 277 4.25 8.91 5.48
CA CYS A 277 4.08 8.02 4.33
C CYS A 277 5.19 8.12 3.26
N PRO A 278 5.54 9.31 2.71
CA PRO A 278 6.60 9.40 1.71
C PRO A 278 7.99 9.04 2.25
N ILE A 279 8.25 9.34 3.53
CA ILE A 279 9.52 8.99 4.17
C ILE A 279 9.66 7.47 4.24
N MET A 280 8.64 6.78 4.74
CA MET A 280 8.66 5.32 4.86
C MET A 280 8.59 4.61 3.52
N LEU A 281 7.90 5.17 2.52
CA LEU A 281 7.94 4.68 1.14
C LEU A 281 9.38 4.66 0.60
N SER A 282 10.13 5.76 0.79
CA SER A 282 11.52 5.83 0.32
C SER A 282 12.48 4.88 1.05
N ILE A 283 12.30 4.67 2.37
CA ILE A 283 13.15 3.76 3.17
C ILE A 283 12.83 2.29 2.87
N SER A 284 11.57 1.98 2.57
CA SER A 284 11.11 0.61 2.26
C SER A 284 11.27 0.23 0.79
N ALA A 285 11.58 1.16 -0.10
CA ALA A 285 11.71 0.98 -1.55
C ALA A 285 12.22 -0.41 -1.99
N ALA A 286 11.40 -1.15 -2.77
CA ALA A 286 11.68 -2.54 -3.17
C ALA A 286 11.27 -2.89 -4.62
N THR A 287 11.00 -1.90 -5.48
CA THR A 287 10.48 -2.09 -6.85
C THR A 287 11.34 -1.41 -7.92
N PRO A 288 12.56 -1.90 -8.23
CA PRO A 288 13.45 -1.31 -9.22
C PRO A 288 13.33 -1.94 -10.62
N VAL A 289 12.48 -2.96 -10.77
CA VAL A 289 12.31 -3.72 -12.02
C VAL A 289 10.83 -3.89 -12.31
N VAL A 290 10.44 -3.66 -13.57
CA VAL A 290 9.11 -3.99 -14.06
C VAL A 290 9.21 -4.60 -15.45
N ARG A 291 8.39 -5.60 -15.74
CA ARG A 291 8.27 -6.21 -17.07
C ARG A 291 9.60 -6.63 -17.72
N GLY A 292 10.56 -7.05 -16.92
CA GLY A 292 11.90 -7.46 -17.35
C GLY A 292 12.86 -6.32 -17.64
N TYR A 293 12.58 -5.10 -17.17
CA TYR A 293 13.44 -3.93 -17.34
C TYR A 293 13.76 -3.26 -16.01
N LEU A 294 15.02 -2.87 -15.82
CA LEU A 294 15.40 -1.93 -14.76
C LEU A 294 14.75 -0.57 -15.02
N THR A 295 14.22 0.06 -13.98
CA THR A 295 13.50 1.34 -14.07
C THR A 295 14.25 2.44 -13.33
N ASP A 296 13.98 3.71 -13.65
CA ASP A 296 14.56 4.87 -12.94
C ASP A 296 13.68 5.32 -11.75
N MET A 297 13.01 4.34 -11.12
CA MET A 297 12.22 4.47 -9.90
C MET A 297 12.43 3.24 -9.02
N ASP A 298 12.13 3.35 -7.73
CA ASP A 298 12.41 2.28 -6.75
C ASP A 298 11.17 1.79 -5.96
N CYS A 299 9.97 2.33 -6.23
CA CYS A 299 8.76 2.08 -5.44
C CYS A 299 7.55 1.73 -6.32
N ARG A 300 6.59 0.93 -5.84
CA ARG A 300 5.42 0.51 -6.65
C ARG A 300 4.33 1.58 -6.83
N TRP A 301 4.30 2.61 -6.00
CA TRP A 301 3.11 3.44 -5.75
C TRP A 301 2.44 4.00 -7.02
N ASN A 302 3.20 4.60 -7.94
CA ASN A 302 2.67 5.13 -9.21
C ASN A 302 2.18 4.04 -10.16
N ILE A 303 2.77 2.85 -10.11
CA ILE A 303 2.33 1.70 -10.92
C ILE A 303 0.94 1.26 -10.43
N VAL A 304 0.77 1.10 -9.12
CA VAL A 304 -0.53 0.73 -8.52
C VAL A 304 -1.56 1.83 -8.71
N SER A 305 -1.18 3.08 -8.51
CA SER A 305 -2.03 4.25 -8.76
C SER A 305 -2.61 4.22 -10.18
N GLY A 306 -1.76 4.05 -11.19
CA GLY A 306 -2.19 4.00 -12.58
C GLY A 306 -2.93 2.71 -12.97
N SER A 307 -2.68 1.59 -12.28
CA SER A 307 -3.27 0.29 -12.62
C SER A 307 -4.77 0.19 -12.32
N VAL A 308 -5.29 1.08 -11.47
CA VAL A 308 -6.72 1.17 -11.12
C VAL A 308 -7.30 2.57 -11.35
N ASP A 309 -6.61 3.39 -12.13
CA ASP A 309 -7.11 4.70 -12.53
C ASP A 309 -8.27 4.52 -13.52
N ASP A 310 -9.49 4.73 -13.03
CA ASP A 310 -10.71 4.58 -13.82
C ASP A 310 -11.16 5.87 -14.48
N ARG A 311 -10.38 6.96 -14.36
CA ARG A 311 -10.76 8.28 -14.85
C ARG A 311 -10.91 8.33 -16.37
N THR A 312 -12.05 8.83 -16.83
CA THR A 312 -12.30 9.13 -18.24
C THR A 312 -11.33 10.20 -18.76
N GLU A 313 -11.34 10.46 -20.07
CA GLU A 313 -10.60 11.59 -20.64
C GLU A 313 -11.09 12.95 -20.12
N GLU A 314 -12.40 13.09 -19.85
CA GLU A 314 -12.95 14.32 -19.28
C GLU A 314 -12.49 14.51 -17.83
N GLU A 315 -12.55 13.45 -17.02
CA GLU A 315 -12.09 13.47 -15.62
C GLU A 315 -10.59 13.78 -15.51
N ARG A 316 -9.78 13.37 -16.51
CA ARG A 316 -8.35 13.74 -16.59
C ARG A 316 -8.09 15.12 -17.17
N GLY A 317 -9.12 15.86 -17.57
CA GLY A 317 -8.99 17.18 -18.18
C GLY A 317 -8.44 17.16 -19.61
N LEU A 318 -8.46 16.01 -20.29
CA LEU A 318 -8.04 15.88 -21.70
C LEU A 318 -9.17 16.32 -22.66
N LYS A 319 -10.41 16.30 -22.18
CA LYS A 319 -11.61 16.80 -22.87
C LYS A 319 -12.43 17.68 -21.91
N PRO A 320 -13.22 18.64 -22.41
CA PRO A 320 -14.18 19.38 -21.58
C PRO A 320 -15.20 18.43 -20.94
N LEU A 321 -15.68 18.77 -19.75
CA LEU A 321 -16.74 18.00 -19.06
C LEU A 321 -18.05 18.09 -19.85
N SER A 322 -18.63 16.94 -20.17
CA SER A 322 -19.95 16.84 -20.80
C SER A 322 -20.79 15.71 -20.23
N GLU A 323 -20.19 14.54 -19.98
CA GLU A 323 -20.83 13.40 -19.32
C GLU A 323 -20.39 13.26 -17.85
N SER A 324 -19.14 13.60 -17.56
CA SER A 324 -18.54 13.48 -16.23
C SER A 324 -18.90 14.68 -15.35
N GLN A 325 -19.15 14.46 -14.07
CA GLN A 325 -19.53 15.53 -13.14
C GLN A 325 -18.33 16.38 -12.69
N PHE A 326 -17.12 15.80 -12.66
CA PHE A 326 -15.94 16.43 -12.08
C PHE A 326 -14.69 16.22 -12.96
N ALA A 327 -13.79 17.21 -12.97
CA ALA A 327 -12.41 17.00 -13.37
C ALA A 327 -11.62 16.58 -12.12
N ILE A 328 -11.05 15.36 -12.13
CA ILE A 328 -10.49 14.72 -10.95
C ILE A 328 -8.95 14.61 -11.09
N PRO A 329 -8.16 15.28 -10.21
CA PRO A 329 -6.72 15.43 -10.40
C PRO A 329 -5.94 14.12 -10.24
N THR A 330 -6.41 13.21 -9.38
CA THR A 330 -5.70 12.01 -8.94
C THR A 330 -6.46 10.73 -9.29
N SER A 331 -5.77 9.59 -9.32
CA SER A 331 -6.42 8.28 -9.39
C SER A 331 -7.21 8.01 -8.11
N ARG A 332 -8.14 7.05 -8.13
CA ARG A 332 -8.78 6.55 -6.89
C ARG A 332 -7.81 5.79 -5.97
N TYR A 333 -6.66 5.39 -6.51
CA TYR A 333 -5.50 4.98 -5.73
C TYR A 333 -4.46 6.09 -5.79
N ASP A 334 -4.29 6.86 -4.72
CA ASP A 334 -3.34 7.98 -4.67
C ASP A 334 -3.07 8.40 -3.22
N THR A 335 -2.19 9.36 -2.96
CA THR A 335 -2.02 9.87 -1.60
C THR A 335 -3.26 10.58 -1.08
N ILE A 336 -3.36 10.80 0.24
CA ILE A 336 -4.51 11.51 0.83
C ILE A 336 -4.68 12.92 0.23
N ASP A 337 -5.94 13.34 0.09
CA ASP A 337 -6.29 14.64 -0.49
C ASP A 337 -6.46 15.74 0.57
N CYS A 338 -6.66 15.37 1.84
CA CYS A 338 -6.81 16.31 2.95
C CYS A 338 -6.53 15.70 4.32
N TYR A 339 -6.12 16.56 5.24
CA TYR A 339 -6.15 16.33 6.67
C TYR A 339 -7.56 16.42 7.22
N ILE A 340 -7.86 15.57 8.20
CA ILE A 340 -9.19 15.43 8.80
C ILE A 340 -9.21 15.83 10.28
N SER A 341 -8.11 16.24 10.89
CA SER A 341 -8.05 16.82 12.25
C SER A 341 -7.65 18.30 12.27
N SER A 342 -6.93 18.79 11.26
CA SER A 342 -6.52 20.20 11.14
C SER A 342 -6.91 20.84 9.81
N HIS A 343 -7.51 22.04 9.86
CA HIS A 343 -7.80 22.85 8.68
C HIS A 343 -6.56 23.59 8.15
N GLU A 344 -5.58 23.86 9.01
CA GLU A 344 -4.48 24.80 8.79
C GLU A 344 -3.58 24.42 7.60
N TYR A 345 -3.34 23.13 7.43
CA TYR A 345 -2.43 22.60 6.42
C TYR A 345 -3.13 22.04 5.18
N ASN A 346 -4.45 22.21 5.07
CA ASN A 346 -5.20 21.89 3.85
C ASN A 346 -5.13 23.06 2.86
N ASP A 347 -4.00 23.16 2.15
CA ASP A 347 -3.65 24.29 1.28
C ASP A 347 -4.05 24.11 -0.19
N ILE A 348 -4.71 23.00 -0.52
CA ILE A 348 -5.23 22.70 -1.86
C ILE A 348 -6.77 22.58 -1.85
N PRO A 349 -7.46 22.90 -2.96
CA PRO A 349 -8.90 22.70 -3.06
C PRO A 349 -9.29 21.22 -2.93
N ILE A 350 -10.17 20.91 -1.98
CA ILE A 350 -10.72 19.56 -1.80
C ILE A 350 -11.97 19.41 -2.67
N LEU A 351 -11.83 18.67 -3.77
CA LEU A 351 -12.94 18.33 -4.65
C LEU A 351 -13.88 17.35 -3.94
N CYS A 352 -15.15 17.67 -3.77
CA CYS A 352 -16.12 16.79 -3.12
C CYS A 352 -17.51 16.90 -3.74
N ASP A 353 -18.34 15.86 -3.61
CA ASP A 353 -19.74 15.94 -4.04
C ASP A 353 -20.54 16.88 -3.12
N PRO A 354 -21.12 17.98 -3.64
CA PRO A 354 -21.78 18.98 -2.81
C PRO A 354 -23.06 18.49 -2.14
N LYS A 355 -23.79 17.54 -2.76
CA LYS A 355 -25.02 16.98 -2.19
C LYS A 355 -24.70 16.04 -1.04
N ILE A 356 -23.68 15.19 -1.22
CA ILE A 356 -23.19 14.30 -0.16
C ILE A 356 -22.61 15.12 0.98
N PHE A 357 -21.79 16.13 0.68
CA PHE A 357 -21.25 17.04 1.68
C PHE A 357 -22.36 17.68 2.52
N GLN A 358 -23.38 18.27 1.88
CA GLN A 358 -24.50 18.88 2.61
C GLN A 358 -25.28 17.86 3.45
N THR A 359 -25.54 16.66 2.91
CA THR A 359 -26.21 15.57 3.64
C THR A 359 -25.46 15.20 4.93
N LEU A 360 -24.12 15.12 4.87
CA LEU A 360 -23.29 14.82 6.04
C LEU A 360 -23.28 15.96 7.06
N ARG A 361 -23.23 17.22 6.58
CA ARG A 361 -23.27 18.41 7.45
C ARG A 361 -24.60 18.55 8.18
N ASP A 362 -25.72 18.39 7.46
CA ASP A 362 -27.07 18.40 8.04
C ASP A 362 -27.26 17.25 9.04
N GLY A 363 -26.57 16.13 8.82
CA GLY A 363 -26.51 14.99 9.72
C GLY A 363 -25.60 15.14 10.94
N GLY A 364 -24.91 16.28 11.09
CA GLY A 364 -24.06 16.59 12.25
C GLY A 364 -22.61 16.10 12.18
N VAL A 365 -22.12 15.72 10.99
CA VAL A 365 -20.68 15.45 10.76
C VAL A 365 -19.96 16.79 10.62
N ASP A 366 -18.82 16.99 11.29
CA ASP A 366 -18.05 18.25 11.18
C ASP A 366 -17.50 18.51 9.77
N GLU A 367 -17.05 19.74 9.49
CA GLU A 367 -16.69 20.15 8.14
C GLU A 367 -15.55 19.33 7.51
N LEU A 368 -14.45 19.08 8.25
CA LEU A 368 -13.30 18.35 7.70
C LEU A 368 -13.68 16.92 7.35
N LEU A 369 -14.34 16.23 8.29
CA LEU A 369 -14.73 14.85 8.08
C LEU A 369 -15.79 14.74 6.99
N ALA A 370 -16.74 15.68 6.91
CA ALA A 370 -17.73 15.72 5.84
C ALA A 370 -17.08 15.95 4.46
N ARG A 371 -16.07 16.83 4.35
CA ARG A 371 -15.32 17.03 3.10
C ARG A 371 -14.56 15.78 2.69
N HIS A 372 -13.86 15.15 3.64
CA HIS A 372 -13.12 13.91 3.39
C HIS A 372 -14.04 12.81 2.86
N VAL A 373 -15.15 12.54 3.56
CA VAL A 373 -16.09 11.50 3.12
C VAL A 373 -16.71 11.88 1.78
N ALA A 374 -17.21 13.11 1.60
CA ALA A 374 -17.79 13.55 0.34
C ALA A 374 -16.80 13.55 -0.84
N HIS A 375 -15.50 13.69 -0.59
CA HIS A 375 -14.45 13.49 -1.60
C HIS A 375 -14.43 12.04 -2.10
N LEU A 376 -14.53 11.04 -1.22
CA LEU A 376 -14.55 9.63 -1.65
C LEU A 376 -15.71 9.34 -2.62
N PHE A 377 -16.85 10.01 -2.45
CA PHE A 377 -18.06 9.84 -3.26
C PHE A 377 -18.02 10.56 -4.62
N ILE A 378 -16.93 11.26 -4.97
CA ILE A 378 -16.72 11.69 -6.37
C ILE A 378 -16.43 10.49 -7.29
N ARG A 379 -16.03 9.34 -6.72
CA ARG A 379 -15.78 8.08 -7.44
C ARG A 379 -17.04 7.26 -7.58
N ASP A 380 -17.15 6.54 -8.68
CA ASP A 380 -18.25 5.60 -8.89
C ASP A 380 -17.93 4.22 -8.29
N PRO A 381 -18.96 3.45 -7.89
CA PRO A 381 -18.80 2.04 -7.56
C PRO A 381 -18.37 1.28 -8.82
N VAL A 382 -17.31 0.48 -8.70
CA VAL A 382 -16.75 -0.30 -9.82
C VAL A 382 -16.92 -1.82 -9.63
N SER A 383 -17.45 -2.26 -8.49
CA SER A 383 -17.79 -3.66 -8.23
C SER A 383 -19.06 -3.73 -7.40
N LEU A 384 -20.20 -3.89 -8.05
CA LEU A 384 -21.52 -4.06 -7.42
C LEU A 384 -22.07 -5.45 -7.71
N PHE A 385 -22.74 -6.06 -6.74
CA PHE A 385 -23.41 -7.35 -6.87
C PHE A 385 -24.92 -7.15 -6.93
N GLU A 386 -25.61 -7.96 -7.75
CA GLU A 386 -27.06 -7.86 -7.99
C GLU A 386 -27.87 -7.94 -6.69
N GLU A 387 -27.47 -8.82 -5.79
CA GLU A 387 -28.09 -9.08 -4.49
C GLU A 387 -27.87 -7.93 -3.49
N LYS A 388 -26.92 -7.04 -3.77
CA LYS A 388 -26.50 -5.93 -2.91
C LYS A 388 -26.96 -4.57 -3.44
N ILE A 389 -27.81 -4.52 -4.47
CA ILE A 389 -28.34 -3.26 -5.03
C ILE A 389 -29.19 -2.51 -4.01
N HIS A 390 -30.06 -3.22 -3.30
CA HIS A 390 -30.95 -2.63 -2.29
C HIS A 390 -30.47 -3.05 -0.90
N GLN A 391 -30.22 -2.05 -0.05
CA GLN A 391 -29.67 -2.25 1.29
C GLN A 391 -30.45 -1.45 2.31
N ASN A 392 -30.42 -1.91 3.55
CA ASN A 392 -30.90 -1.18 4.69
C ASN A 392 -29.82 -0.17 5.16
N ILE A 393 -30.22 1.07 5.37
CA ILE A 393 -29.31 2.14 5.77
C ILE A 393 -28.76 1.93 7.20
N GLU A 394 -29.56 1.38 8.09
CA GLU A 394 -29.22 1.23 9.51
C GLU A 394 -28.43 -0.05 9.82
N ASP A 395 -28.70 -1.09 9.03
CA ASP A 395 -28.25 -2.46 9.30
C ASP A 395 -27.14 -2.95 8.34
N ASP A 396 -26.94 -2.28 7.20
CA ASP A 396 -25.90 -2.61 6.22
C ASP A 396 -24.89 -1.46 6.05
N VAL A 397 -23.68 -1.78 5.59
CA VAL A 397 -22.63 -0.81 5.23
C VAL A 397 -22.00 -1.09 3.86
N ASP A 398 -22.48 -2.10 3.12
CA ASP A 398 -21.87 -2.54 1.87
C ASP A 398 -21.84 -1.43 0.80
N HIS A 399 -22.80 -0.49 0.73
CA HIS A 399 -22.73 0.65 -0.21
C HIS A 399 -21.67 1.68 0.18
N PHE A 400 -21.53 2.00 1.48
CA PHE A 400 -20.42 2.82 1.96
C PHE A 400 -19.07 2.13 1.68
N GLU A 401 -18.94 0.86 2.05
CA GLU A 401 -17.72 0.06 1.82
C GLU A 401 -17.42 -0.13 0.33
N ASN A 402 -18.41 -0.11 -0.56
CA ASN A 402 -18.17 -0.14 -2.00
C ASN A 402 -17.26 1.02 -2.44
N ILE A 403 -17.55 2.22 -1.93
CA ILE A 403 -16.81 3.45 -2.24
C ILE A 403 -15.53 3.52 -1.41
N GLN A 404 -15.62 3.30 -0.09
CA GLN A 404 -14.49 3.38 0.83
C GLN A 404 -13.38 2.36 0.50
N SER A 405 -13.75 1.09 0.28
CA SER A 405 -12.76 0.03 0.01
C SER A 405 -12.06 0.17 -1.35
N THR A 406 -12.61 1.00 -2.24
CA THR A 406 -12.07 1.26 -3.59
C THR A 406 -11.54 2.69 -3.75
N ASN A 407 -11.44 3.45 -2.66
CA ASN A 407 -10.52 4.57 -2.56
C ASN A 407 -9.30 4.08 -1.77
N TRP A 408 -8.18 3.91 -2.47
CA TRP A 408 -6.97 3.28 -1.93
C TRP A 408 -5.91 4.35 -1.68
N GLN A 409 -5.93 4.95 -0.50
CA GLN A 409 -5.02 6.04 -0.17
C GLN A 409 -3.76 5.60 0.59
N THR A 410 -2.79 6.51 0.78
CA THR A 410 -1.60 6.29 1.64
C THR A 410 -1.97 6.04 3.09
N MET A 411 -2.98 6.76 3.58
CA MET A 411 -3.67 6.49 4.84
C MET A 411 -5.13 6.17 4.55
N ARG A 412 -5.72 5.28 5.33
CA ARG A 412 -7.17 5.05 5.30
C ARG A 412 -7.76 5.26 6.68
N PHE A 413 -8.75 6.15 6.76
CA PHE A 413 -9.58 6.33 7.94
C PHE A 413 -10.72 5.31 7.91
N LYS A 414 -10.83 4.45 8.91
CA LYS A 414 -11.71 3.27 8.91
C LYS A 414 -12.76 3.40 10.02
N PRO A 415 -14.01 3.71 9.67
CA PRO A 415 -15.12 3.65 10.62
C PRO A 415 -15.24 2.26 11.26
N PRO A 416 -15.80 2.17 12.48
CA PRO A 416 -16.13 0.89 13.09
C PRO A 416 -17.05 0.06 12.18
N PRO A 417 -16.81 -1.25 12.04
CA PRO A 417 -17.79 -2.16 11.43
C PRO A 417 -19.07 -2.21 12.24
N LEU A 418 -20.21 -2.48 11.59
CA LEU A 418 -21.47 -2.71 12.28
C LEU A 418 -21.36 -3.92 13.21
N ASN A 419 -22.05 -3.84 14.36
CA ASN A 419 -22.21 -4.95 15.31
C ASN A 419 -20.88 -5.58 15.77
N SER A 420 -19.81 -4.78 15.86
CA SER A 420 -18.48 -5.23 16.26
C SER A 420 -17.97 -4.49 17.50
N THR A 421 -17.00 -5.08 18.18
CA THR A 421 -16.24 -4.42 19.26
C THR A 421 -15.06 -3.60 18.72
N ILE A 422 -14.84 -3.60 17.41
CA ILE A 422 -13.79 -2.85 16.73
C ILE A 422 -14.16 -1.36 16.70
N GLY A 423 -13.24 -0.51 17.15
CA GLY A 423 -13.36 0.95 17.20
C GLY A 423 -12.93 1.67 15.93
N TRP A 424 -12.73 2.98 16.06
CA TRP A 424 -12.19 3.84 15.00
C TRP A 424 -10.74 3.45 14.73
N ARG A 425 -10.43 3.20 13.46
CA ARG A 425 -9.09 2.75 13.05
C ARG A 425 -8.53 3.65 11.99
N VAL A 426 -7.21 3.60 11.87
CA VAL A 426 -6.51 4.10 10.69
C VAL A 426 -5.53 3.04 10.21
N GLU A 427 -5.22 3.09 8.93
CA GLU A 427 -4.39 2.09 8.25
C GLU A 427 -3.28 2.80 7.47
N PHE A 428 -2.04 2.46 7.77
CA PHE A 428 -0.81 2.93 7.14
C PHE A 428 -0.44 1.99 6.00
N ARG A 429 -0.51 2.47 4.75
CA ARG A 429 -0.48 1.65 3.53
C ARG A 429 0.72 1.82 2.58
N PRO A 430 1.67 2.76 2.76
CA PRO A 430 2.67 3.03 1.72
C PRO A 430 3.80 2.00 1.67
N LEU A 431 4.06 1.24 2.73
CA LEU A 431 5.26 0.38 2.82
C LEU A 431 5.30 -0.64 1.69
N GLU A 432 6.45 -0.73 1.04
CA GLU A 432 6.79 -1.87 0.20
C GLU A 432 6.99 -3.09 1.11
N VAL A 433 6.62 -4.28 0.66
CA VAL A 433 6.93 -5.50 1.43
C VAL A 433 8.41 -5.83 1.30
N GLN A 434 9.02 -6.25 2.41
CA GLN A 434 10.44 -6.57 2.51
C GLN A 434 10.68 -8.07 2.43
N LEU A 435 11.92 -8.46 2.10
CA LEU A 435 12.25 -9.85 1.84
C LEU A 435 12.14 -10.74 3.08
N THR A 436 12.63 -10.27 4.24
CA THR A 436 12.64 -11.05 5.48
C THR A 436 11.57 -10.63 6.48
N ASP A 437 11.13 -11.56 7.32
CA ASP A 437 10.18 -11.29 8.41
C ASP A 437 10.75 -10.27 9.41
N PHE A 438 12.07 -10.28 9.66
CA PHE A 438 12.78 -9.30 10.47
C PHE A 438 12.62 -7.87 9.94
N GLU A 439 12.84 -7.67 8.63
CA GLU A 439 12.69 -6.34 8.01
C GLU A 439 11.24 -5.86 8.10
N ASN A 440 10.27 -6.73 7.78
CA ASN A 440 8.86 -6.38 7.84
C ASN A 440 8.43 -6.04 9.28
N ALA A 441 8.79 -6.86 10.26
CA ALA A 441 8.52 -6.60 11.67
C ALA A 441 9.15 -5.28 12.14
N ALA A 442 10.37 -4.95 11.69
CA ALA A 442 11.02 -3.70 12.03
C ALA A 442 10.22 -2.47 11.57
N PHE A 443 9.68 -2.51 10.35
CA PHE A 443 8.83 -1.44 9.82
C PHE A 443 7.52 -1.32 10.60
N VAL A 444 6.85 -2.45 10.87
CA VAL A 444 5.60 -2.47 11.63
C VAL A 444 5.80 -1.88 13.03
N VAL A 445 6.80 -2.39 13.76
CA VAL A 445 7.11 -1.96 15.14
C VAL A 445 7.51 -0.49 15.18
N PHE A 446 8.28 -0.01 14.20
CA PHE A 446 8.62 1.41 14.11
C PHE A 446 7.38 2.29 13.95
N VAL A 447 6.47 1.96 13.03
CA VAL A 447 5.24 2.75 12.82
C VAL A 447 4.38 2.75 14.07
N VAL A 448 4.21 1.61 14.73
CA VAL A 448 3.43 1.50 15.98
C VAL A 448 4.04 2.36 17.08
N LEU A 449 5.35 2.24 17.33
CA LEU A 449 6.04 3.04 18.34
C LEU A 449 6.02 4.54 18.01
N LEU A 450 6.10 4.91 16.73
CA LEU A 450 5.97 6.30 16.30
C LEU A 450 4.59 6.86 16.63
N THR A 451 3.50 6.09 16.45
CA THR A 451 2.16 6.53 16.87
C THR A 451 2.13 6.82 18.37
N ARG A 452 2.82 6.00 19.18
CA ARG A 452 2.86 6.19 20.63
C ARG A 452 3.69 7.40 21.04
N ALA A 453 4.82 7.64 20.37
CA ALA A 453 5.64 8.82 20.58
C ALA A 453 4.88 10.10 20.19
N ILE A 454 4.15 10.09 19.06
CA ILE A 454 3.29 11.20 18.64
C ILE A 454 2.28 11.55 19.72
N LEU A 455 1.55 10.57 20.27
CA LEU A 455 0.54 10.81 21.29
C LEU A 455 1.16 11.23 22.63
N SER A 456 2.24 10.57 23.05
CA SER A 456 2.84 10.78 24.38
C SER A 456 3.54 12.12 24.49
N PHE A 457 4.19 12.57 23.42
CA PHE A 457 4.89 13.85 23.37
C PHE A 457 4.10 14.94 22.65
N LYS A 458 2.85 14.66 22.27
CA LYS A 458 1.98 15.56 21.50
C LYS A 458 2.70 16.14 20.28
N LEU A 459 3.43 15.29 19.56
CA LEU A 459 4.22 15.73 18.42
C LEU A 459 3.32 16.32 17.33
N ASN A 460 3.75 17.43 16.76
CA ASN A 460 3.14 17.99 15.56
C ASN A 460 4.12 17.88 14.40
N ILE A 461 3.77 17.10 13.39
CA ILE A 461 4.60 16.82 12.21
C ILE A 461 3.93 17.40 10.94
N LEU A 462 2.76 18.03 11.07
CA LEU A 462 2.01 18.51 9.92
C LEU A 462 2.79 19.55 9.12
N ILE A 463 2.66 19.42 7.80
CA ILE A 463 3.13 20.31 6.75
C ILE A 463 1.98 20.50 5.76
N PRO A 464 1.97 21.53 4.89
CA PRO A 464 0.91 21.68 3.90
C PRO A 464 0.72 20.43 3.02
N ILE A 465 -0.53 20.05 2.70
CA ILE A 465 -0.86 18.89 1.88
C ILE A 465 -0.10 18.93 0.55
N SER A 466 0.00 20.09 -0.10
CA SER A 466 0.76 20.23 -1.36
C SER A 466 2.21 19.75 -1.23
N LYS A 467 2.85 19.98 -0.08
CA LYS A 467 4.23 19.56 0.22
C LYS A 467 4.32 18.08 0.56
N MET A 468 3.33 17.54 1.25
CA MET A 468 3.21 16.09 1.47
C MET A 468 3.01 15.34 0.15
N GLN A 469 2.19 15.86 -0.76
CA GLN A 469 2.00 15.30 -2.11
C GLN A 469 3.28 15.38 -2.95
N GLU A 470 4.02 16.50 -2.88
CA GLU A 470 5.33 16.63 -3.51
C GLU A 470 6.33 15.60 -2.98
N ASN A 471 6.35 15.38 -1.65
CA ASN A 471 7.16 14.35 -1.02
C ASN A 471 6.82 12.94 -1.53
N MET A 472 5.54 12.61 -1.75
CA MET A 472 5.14 11.31 -2.33
C MET A 472 5.66 11.12 -3.76
N THR A 473 5.75 12.20 -4.53
CA THR A 473 6.39 12.16 -5.86
C THR A 473 7.89 11.91 -5.75
N ARG A 474 8.58 12.61 -4.84
CA ARG A 474 10.02 12.46 -4.61
C ARG A 474 10.39 11.06 -4.09
N ALA A 475 9.57 10.48 -3.22
CA ALA A 475 9.80 9.18 -2.59
C ALA A 475 9.94 8.01 -3.57
N GLN A 476 9.46 8.15 -4.80
CA GLN A 476 9.51 7.09 -5.80
C GLN A 476 10.73 7.12 -6.69
N LYS A 477 11.46 8.24 -6.74
CA LYS A 477 12.64 8.39 -7.56
C LYS A 477 13.71 7.36 -7.15
N ARG A 478 14.54 6.96 -8.10
CA ARG A 478 15.66 6.05 -7.83
C ARG A 478 16.58 6.63 -6.74
N ASP A 479 16.89 5.79 -5.75
CA ASP A 479 17.74 6.07 -4.60
C ASP A 479 17.27 7.28 -3.76
N ALA A 480 15.96 7.60 -3.78
CA ALA A 480 15.39 8.80 -3.14
C ALA A 480 15.75 8.93 -1.65
N VAL A 481 15.85 7.82 -0.93
CA VAL A 481 16.25 7.80 0.49
C VAL A 481 17.62 8.47 0.73
N ARG A 482 18.52 8.43 -0.26
CA ARG A 482 19.87 9.02 -0.18
C ARG A 482 20.04 10.28 -1.02
N SER A 483 19.30 10.41 -2.12
CA SER A 483 19.51 11.46 -3.13
C SER A 483 18.54 12.63 -2.99
N GLU A 484 17.35 12.41 -2.45
CA GLU A 484 16.30 13.42 -2.36
C GLU A 484 16.24 14.07 -0.97
N LYS A 485 15.58 15.22 -0.93
CA LYS A 485 15.15 15.86 0.31
C LYS A 485 13.63 15.90 0.35
N PHE A 486 13.08 15.97 1.55
CA PHE A 486 11.65 15.96 1.80
C PHE A 486 11.29 17.16 2.66
N TYR A 487 10.17 17.80 2.35
CA TYR A 487 9.62 18.82 3.24
C TYR A 487 9.25 18.18 4.57
N PHE A 488 9.72 18.76 5.66
CA PHE A 488 9.45 18.29 7.01
C PHE A 488 9.45 19.46 7.98
N ARG A 489 8.69 19.33 9.07
CA ARG A 489 8.59 20.38 10.09
C ARG A 489 9.92 20.59 10.80
N LYS A 490 10.30 21.85 11.03
CA LYS A 490 11.57 22.23 11.69
C LYS A 490 11.60 21.89 13.18
N SER A 491 10.47 22.06 13.87
CA SER A 491 10.29 21.64 15.27
C SER A 491 9.04 20.78 15.38
N VAL A 492 9.20 19.56 15.87
CA VAL A 492 8.11 18.59 16.03
C VAL A 492 7.57 18.49 17.46
N VAL A 493 8.31 19.03 18.42
CA VAL A 493 7.88 19.12 19.81
C VAL A 493 7.23 20.50 19.99
N PRO A 494 6.00 20.59 20.53
CA PRO A 494 5.38 21.88 20.82
C PRO A 494 6.23 22.69 21.81
N ASP A 495 6.32 24.01 21.63
CA ASP A 495 6.92 24.90 22.62
C ASP A 495 5.95 25.04 23.80
N ASP A 496 6.37 24.67 25.02
CA ASP A 496 5.55 24.77 26.25
C ASP A 496 5.20 26.24 26.63
N ASP A 497 5.86 27.24 26.01
CA ASP A 497 5.83 28.66 26.42
C ASP A 497 4.92 29.57 25.56
N LYS A 498 4.09 29.03 24.67
CA LYS A 498 3.04 29.84 24.01
C LYS A 498 1.74 29.72 24.77
N ASP A 499 1.60 30.56 25.79
CA ASP A 499 0.31 30.87 26.43
C ASP A 499 -0.76 31.11 25.35
N ASP A 500 -1.89 30.43 25.46
CA ASP A 500 -3.11 30.56 24.63
C ASP A 500 -3.81 31.93 24.76
N ASN A 501 -3.05 33.00 24.97
CA ASN A 501 -3.53 34.38 25.06
C ASN A 501 -2.69 35.28 24.15
N GLU A 502 -3.07 35.36 22.88
CA GLU A 502 -3.26 36.64 22.18
C GLU A 502 -3.84 36.43 20.77
N GLY A 503 -5.04 36.98 20.57
CA GLY A 503 -5.55 37.49 19.29
C GLY A 503 -5.29 36.67 18.02
N ALA A 504 -6.30 35.91 17.60
CA ALA A 504 -6.41 35.42 16.24
C ALA A 504 -6.27 36.56 15.21
N GLU A 505 -5.15 36.60 14.48
CA GLU A 505 -5.09 37.12 13.11
C GLU A 505 -4.98 35.94 12.14
N PRO A 506 -5.77 35.91 11.05
CA PRO A 506 -5.74 34.82 10.09
C PRO A 506 -4.68 35.04 8.99
N LYS A 507 -4.10 33.93 8.49
CA LYS A 507 -3.44 33.80 7.18
C LYS A 507 -2.03 34.40 7.04
N GLY A 508 -1.10 33.99 7.89
CA GLY A 508 0.33 33.99 7.54
C GLY A 508 0.70 32.75 6.73
N SER A 509 1.75 32.81 5.91
CA SER A 509 2.31 31.61 5.31
C SER A 509 3.03 30.75 6.36
N HIS A 510 2.66 29.46 6.47
CA HIS A 510 3.34 28.48 7.33
C HIS A 510 4.74 28.08 6.81
N ASP A 511 5.24 28.72 5.74
CA ASP A 511 6.54 28.41 5.11
C ASP A 511 7.73 28.48 6.09
N HIS A 512 7.58 29.22 7.18
CA HIS A 512 8.61 29.32 8.21
C HIS A 512 8.69 28.08 9.12
N GLU A 513 7.66 27.22 9.16
CA GLU A 513 7.55 26.07 10.06
C GLU A 513 8.21 24.79 9.53
N TYR A 514 8.47 24.72 8.22
CA TYR A 514 8.99 23.51 7.57
C TYR A 514 10.16 23.82 6.63
N THR A 515 10.95 22.80 6.31
CA THR A 515 12.13 22.90 5.44
C THR A 515 12.41 21.58 4.75
N GLU A 516 13.32 21.58 3.78
CA GLU A 516 13.76 20.36 3.12
C GLU A 516 14.87 19.66 3.92
N MET A 517 14.60 18.43 4.36
CA MET A 517 15.53 17.60 5.11
C MET A 517 15.82 16.31 4.35
N SER A 518 17.04 15.77 4.51
CA SER A 518 17.32 14.41 4.06
C SER A 518 16.56 13.40 4.92
N VAL A 519 16.30 12.19 4.39
CA VAL A 519 15.68 11.12 5.18
C VAL A 519 16.53 10.77 6.41
N ASP A 520 17.86 10.78 6.27
CA ASP A 520 18.78 10.61 7.39
C ASP A 520 18.54 11.65 8.51
N THR A 521 18.41 12.92 8.15
CA THR A 521 18.10 13.99 9.12
C THR A 521 16.73 13.78 9.78
N ILE A 522 15.70 13.43 9.01
CA ILE A 522 14.34 13.21 9.55
C ILE A 522 14.34 12.04 10.54
N ILE A 523 15.01 10.94 10.20
CA ILE A 523 14.98 9.70 10.98
C ILE A 523 15.96 9.73 12.14
N ASN A 524 17.22 10.12 11.90
CA ASN A 524 18.32 10.02 12.87
C ASN A 524 18.61 11.33 13.61
N GLY A 525 18.09 12.45 13.12
CA GLY A 525 18.38 13.77 13.66
C GLY A 525 19.65 14.38 13.06
N LYS A 526 19.78 15.71 13.17
CA LYS A 526 21.00 16.44 12.83
C LYS A 526 20.94 17.83 13.47
N ASP A 527 22.07 18.29 14.01
CA ASP A 527 22.19 19.60 14.65
C ASP A 527 21.12 19.75 15.76
N GLU A 528 20.22 20.73 15.66
CA GLU A 528 19.14 20.97 16.63
C GLU A 528 17.89 20.10 16.38
N PHE A 529 17.78 19.45 15.21
CA PHE A 529 16.63 18.60 14.90
C PHE A 529 16.78 17.22 15.56
N PRO A 530 15.82 16.77 16.40
CA PRO A 530 16.00 15.60 17.25
C PRO A 530 16.03 14.27 16.49
N GLY A 531 15.30 14.16 15.37
CA GLY A 531 15.10 12.89 14.66
C GLY A 531 13.98 12.02 15.25
N LEU A 532 13.29 11.29 14.39
CA LEU A 532 12.17 10.41 14.80
C LEU A 532 12.64 9.20 15.63
N ILE A 533 13.78 8.59 15.31
CA ILE A 533 14.30 7.45 16.07
C ILE A 533 14.72 7.87 17.49
N PRO A 534 15.46 8.97 17.70
CA PRO A 534 15.73 9.47 19.05
C PRO A 534 14.45 9.70 19.87
N LEU A 535 13.41 10.31 19.29
CA LEU A 535 12.11 10.49 19.96
C LEU A 535 11.44 9.15 20.30
N VAL A 536 11.43 8.19 19.36
CA VAL A 536 10.90 6.84 19.62
C VAL A 536 11.70 6.12 20.72
N ARG A 537 13.03 6.28 20.75
CA ARG A 537 13.87 5.72 21.83
C ARG A 537 13.54 6.35 23.18
N MET A 538 13.27 7.65 23.22
CA MET A 538 12.84 8.33 24.45
C MET A 538 11.53 7.72 24.97
N TYR A 539 10.54 7.51 24.09
CA TYR A 539 9.28 6.84 24.47
C TYR A 539 9.52 5.40 24.95
N VAL A 540 10.32 4.61 24.22
CA VAL A 540 10.68 3.24 24.62
C VAL A 540 11.37 3.19 25.98
N ASN A 541 12.14 4.22 26.32
CA ASN A 541 12.80 4.33 27.62
C ASN A 541 11.88 4.81 28.75
N SER A 542 10.74 5.45 28.44
CA SER A 542 9.78 5.90 29.45
C SER A 542 8.75 4.85 29.84
N ILE A 543 8.65 3.74 29.11
CA ILE A 543 7.75 2.63 29.40
C ILE A 543 8.48 1.43 30.00
N GLU A 544 7.78 0.68 30.85
CA GLU A 544 8.27 -0.59 31.38
C GLU A 544 8.27 -1.66 30.27
N MET A 545 9.42 -2.32 30.12
CA MET A 545 9.65 -3.29 29.05
C MET A 545 10.72 -4.28 29.48
N ASP A 546 10.46 -5.57 29.25
CA ASP A 546 11.44 -6.62 29.52
C ASP A 546 12.67 -6.50 28.60
N VAL A 547 13.78 -7.09 29.03
CA VAL A 547 15.09 -6.97 28.36
C VAL A 547 15.05 -7.55 26.95
N ASP A 548 14.33 -8.66 26.75
CA ASP A 548 14.28 -9.34 25.46
C ASP A 548 13.51 -8.50 24.43
N THR A 549 12.32 -8.01 24.79
CA THR A 549 11.55 -7.07 23.95
C THR A 549 12.37 -5.82 23.63
N ARG A 550 13.08 -5.26 24.61
CA ARG A 550 13.93 -4.07 24.41
C ARG A 550 15.05 -4.32 23.41
N CYS A 551 15.71 -5.48 23.50
CA CYS A 551 16.75 -5.88 22.56
C CYS A 551 16.21 -5.96 21.13
N SER A 552 15.07 -6.63 20.90
CA SER A 552 14.43 -6.73 19.58
C SER A 552 14.09 -5.35 19.01
N VAL A 553 13.41 -4.52 19.80
CA VAL A 553 13.03 -3.16 19.38
C VAL A 553 14.27 -2.34 19.00
N MET A 554 15.36 -2.41 19.76
CA MET A 554 16.59 -1.69 19.41
C MET A 554 17.23 -2.16 18.11
N GLN A 555 17.16 -3.46 17.78
CA GLN A 555 17.64 -3.97 16.49
C GLN A 555 16.76 -3.46 15.33
N TYR A 556 15.44 -3.48 15.50
CA TYR A 556 14.50 -2.93 14.53
C TYR A 556 14.75 -1.44 14.26
N LEU A 557 14.86 -0.62 15.31
CA LEU A 557 15.19 0.80 15.16
C LEU A 557 16.54 1.00 14.47
N ARG A 558 17.53 0.12 14.75
CA ARG A 558 18.85 0.20 14.08
C ARG A 558 18.75 -0.10 12.58
N LEU A 559 17.90 -1.04 12.15
CA LEU A 559 17.67 -1.28 10.73
C LEU A 559 17.17 -0.01 10.02
N ILE A 560 16.11 0.61 10.55
CA ILE A 560 15.51 1.83 9.97
C ILE A 560 16.53 2.97 9.95
N SER A 561 17.26 3.17 11.06
CA SER A 561 18.33 4.17 11.19
C SER A 561 19.41 4.02 10.13
N LYS A 562 19.87 2.78 9.90
CA LYS A 562 20.93 2.49 8.95
C LYS A 562 20.50 2.55 7.49
N ARG A 563 19.23 2.26 7.19
CA ARG A 563 18.68 2.50 5.85
C ARG A 563 18.52 3.98 5.56
N ALA A 564 18.02 4.75 6.53
CA ALA A 564 17.87 6.20 6.40
C ALA A 564 19.20 6.92 6.14
N SER A 565 20.28 6.50 6.79
CA SER A 565 21.64 7.03 6.57
C SER A 565 22.32 6.50 5.30
N GLY A 566 21.75 5.47 4.67
CA GLY A 566 22.34 4.79 3.52
C GLY A 566 23.50 3.84 3.83
N GLU A 567 23.76 3.53 5.12
CA GLU A 567 24.69 2.48 5.56
C GLU A 567 24.21 1.09 5.09
N LEU A 568 22.90 0.85 5.16
CA LEU A 568 22.25 -0.33 4.59
C LEU A 568 21.49 0.03 3.32
N MET A 569 21.41 -0.93 2.39
CA MET A 569 20.65 -0.79 1.15
C MET A 569 19.15 -0.94 1.42
N THR A 570 18.34 -0.24 0.62
CA THR A 570 16.93 -0.60 0.42
C THR A 570 16.85 -1.88 -0.42
N GLY A 571 15.69 -2.55 -0.39
CA GLY A 571 15.44 -3.71 -1.24
C GLY A 571 15.66 -3.39 -2.72
N ALA A 572 15.20 -2.22 -3.17
CA ALA A 572 15.34 -1.78 -4.56
C ALA A 572 16.80 -1.57 -4.95
N ARG A 573 17.60 -0.94 -4.09
CA ARG A 573 19.03 -0.74 -4.34
C ARG A 573 19.77 -2.07 -4.39
N TRP A 574 19.44 -3.00 -3.49
CA TRP A 574 20.04 -4.34 -3.48
C TRP A 574 19.70 -5.14 -4.73
N ILE A 575 18.42 -5.21 -5.12
CA ILE A 575 17.98 -5.90 -6.36
C ILE A 575 18.69 -5.31 -7.58
N ARG A 576 18.72 -3.98 -7.68
CA ARG A 576 19.41 -3.29 -8.79
C ARG A 576 20.90 -3.61 -8.79
N HIS A 577 21.56 -3.58 -7.64
CA HIS A 577 22.98 -3.90 -7.52
C HIS A 577 23.27 -5.36 -7.91
N PHE A 578 22.43 -6.30 -7.46
CA PHE A 578 22.54 -7.72 -7.83
C PHE A 578 22.48 -7.90 -9.34
N LEU A 579 21.45 -7.33 -9.98
CA LEU A 579 21.22 -7.46 -11.42
C LEU A 579 22.29 -6.76 -12.25
N THR A 580 22.70 -5.55 -11.86
CA THR A 580 23.74 -4.79 -12.58
C THR A 580 25.14 -5.39 -12.43
N SER A 581 25.38 -6.19 -11.39
CA SER A 581 26.63 -6.95 -11.21
C SER A 581 26.58 -8.35 -11.83
N HIS A 582 25.43 -8.75 -12.40
CA HIS A 582 25.23 -10.10 -12.91
C HIS A 582 26.06 -10.35 -14.19
N PRO A 583 26.73 -11.51 -14.36
CA PRO A 583 27.58 -11.78 -15.53
C PRO A 583 26.85 -11.69 -16.89
N LEU A 584 25.55 -11.97 -16.90
CA LEU A 584 24.70 -11.89 -18.10
C LEU A 584 24.14 -10.49 -18.38
N TYR A 585 24.31 -9.53 -17.47
CA TYR A 585 23.79 -8.19 -17.67
C TYR A 585 24.61 -7.44 -18.71
N LYS A 586 23.93 -6.88 -19.71
CA LYS A 586 24.56 -6.25 -20.87
C LYS A 586 24.59 -4.72 -20.80
N GLN A 587 24.34 -4.15 -19.61
CA GLN A 587 24.24 -2.70 -19.42
C GLN A 587 23.15 -2.08 -20.31
N ASP A 588 22.12 -2.84 -20.66
CA ASP A 588 21.02 -2.45 -21.56
C ASP A 588 19.68 -2.31 -20.83
N SER A 589 19.71 -2.39 -19.50
CA SER A 589 18.54 -2.39 -18.60
C SER A 589 17.62 -3.59 -18.74
N VAL A 590 18.01 -4.63 -19.49
CA VAL A 590 17.21 -5.85 -19.65
C VAL A 590 17.55 -6.85 -18.54
N VAL A 591 16.52 -7.40 -17.90
CA VAL A 591 16.61 -8.50 -16.93
C VAL A 591 16.16 -9.78 -17.63
N THR A 592 17.08 -10.68 -17.94
CA THR A 592 16.79 -11.95 -18.63
C THR A 592 16.12 -12.98 -17.71
N GLU A 593 15.64 -14.08 -18.28
CA GLU A 593 15.04 -15.19 -17.51
C GLU A 593 16.02 -15.80 -16.50
N GLU A 594 17.26 -16.07 -16.93
CA GLU A 594 18.29 -16.64 -16.05
C GLU A 594 18.71 -15.64 -14.95
N MET A 595 18.85 -14.35 -15.27
CA MET A 595 19.10 -13.31 -14.26
C MET A 595 18.00 -13.25 -13.20
N ASN A 596 16.73 -13.38 -13.62
CA ASN A 596 15.59 -13.38 -12.72
C ASN A 596 15.57 -14.65 -11.85
N TYR A 597 15.89 -15.81 -12.42
CA TYR A 597 16.03 -17.05 -11.67
C TYR A 597 17.12 -16.93 -10.61
N ASP A 598 18.32 -16.47 -10.96
CA ASP A 598 19.43 -16.32 -10.00
C ASP A 598 19.10 -15.31 -8.89
N LEU A 599 18.40 -14.21 -9.23
CA LEU A 599 17.89 -13.26 -8.24
C LEU A 599 16.88 -13.91 -7.29
N VAL A 600 15.89 -14.63 -7.81
CA VAL A 600 14.86 -15.29 -7.01
C VAL A 600 15.47 -16.37 -6.12
N LYS A 601 16.39 -17.19 -6.63
CA LYS A 601 17.13 -18.18 -5.81
C LYS A 601 17.84 -17.50 -4.64
N ARG A 602 18.53 -16.38 -4.90
CA ARG A 602 19.19 -15.61 -3.84
C ARG A 602 18.20 -15.03 -2.84
N MET A 603 17.06 -14.53 -3.30
CA MET A 603 15.99 -14.03 -2.43
C MET A 603 15.44 -15.13 -1.52
N MET A 604 15.24 -16.34 -2.06
CA MET A 604 14.81 -17.51 -1.27
C MET A 604 15.82 -17.83 -0.17
N GLU A 605 17.09 -17.95 -0.52
CA GLU A 605 18.17 -18.24 0.44
C GLU A 605 18.23 -17.22 1.59
N ILE A 606 18.05 -15.94 1.27
CA ILE A 606 18.00 -14.86 2.26
C ILE A 606 16.73 -14.96 3.12
N SER A 607 15.56 -15.17 2.49
CA SER A 607 14.27 -15.26 3.17
C SER A 607 14.20 -16.46 4.12
N GLU A 608 14.88 -17.56 3.80
CA GLU A 608 14.95 -18.76 4.62
C GLU A 608 16.06 -18.69 5.69
N GLY A 609 16.88 -17.64 5.65
CA GLY A 609 18.03 -17.48 6.55
C GLY A 609 19.19 -18.44 6.27
N THR A 610 19.20 -19.12 5.13
CA THR A 610 20.32 -20.02 4.75
C THR A 610 21.55 -19.22 4.33
N VAL A 611 21.38 -18.00 3.81
CA VAL A 611 22.47 -17.08 3.51
C VAL A 611 22.18 -15.68 4.09
N PRO A 612 23.09 -15.11 4.90
CA PRO A 612 22.92 -13.75 5.38
C PRO A 612 23.10 -12.72 4.24
N CYS A 613 22.39 -11.60 4.33
CA CYS A 613 22.59 -10.44 3.45
C CYS A 613 22.92 -9.20 4.28
N LEU A 614 24.23 -9.00 4.52
CA LEU A 614 24.73 -7.89 5.35
C LEU A 614 24.43 -6.52 4.74
N GLU A 615 24.21 -6.43 3.43
CA GLU A 615 23.82 -5.22 2.72
C GLU A 615 22.39 -4.79 3.05
N LEU A 616 21.49 -5.74 3.29
CA LEU A 616 20.07 -5.49 3.60
C LEU A 616 19.81 -5.34 5.10
N THR A 617 20.42 -6.22 5.91
CA THR A 617 20.12 -6.35 7.34
C THR A 617 21.32 -6.06 8.24
N GLY A 618 22.53 -5.91 7.70
CA GLY A 618 23.74 -5.74 8.51
C GLY A 618 24.08 -6.98 9.34
N LYS A 619 24.88 -6.80 10.40
CA LYS A 619 25.12 -7.84 11.42
C LYS A 619 24.01 -7.89 12.48
N LEU A 620 22.81 -7.44 12.13
CA LEU A 620 21.65 -7.49 13.03
C LEU A 620 21.20 -8.95 13.06
N LEU A 621 21.15 -9.52 14.27
CA LEU A 621 20.74 -10.90 14.45
C LEU A 621 19.21 -10.94 14.43
N PRO A 622 18.57 -11.63 13.47
CA PRO A 622 17.19 -12.06 13.63
C PRO A 622 17.10 -12.85 14.93
N LYS A 623 15.94 -12.90 15.57
CA LYS A 623 15.77 -13.85 16.68
C LYS A 623 16.06 -15.24 16.14
N SER A 624 17.07 -15.91 16.71
CA SER A 624 17.23 -17.33 16.48
C SER A 624 15.90 -17.96 16.86
N VAL A 625 15.29 -18.67 15.92
CA VAL A 625 14.21 -19.59 16.26
C VAL A 625 14.87 -20.61 17.17
N ASP A 626 14.72 -20.45 18.48
CA ASP A 626 14.99 -21.54 19.40
C ASP A 626 14.10 -22.69 18.92
N ASN A 627 14.74 -23.74 18.42
CA ASN A 627 14.10 -24.95 17.89
C ASN A 627 13.24 -25.63 18.96
#